data_AF-A0A2E6VTC6-F1
#
_entry.id   AF-A0A2E6VTC6-F1
#
_cell.length_a   1.000
_cell.length_b   1.000
_cell.length_c   1.000
_cell.angle_alpha   90.00
_cell.angle_beta   90.00
_cell.angle_gamma   90.00
#
_symmetry.space_group_name_H-M   'P 1'
#
loop_
_entity.id
_entity.type
_entity.pdbx_description
1 polymer ?
#
loop_
_entity_poly.entity_id
_entity_poly.type
_entity_poly.pdbx_seq_one_letter_code
_entity_poly.pdbx_strand_id
1 'polypeptide(L)'
;MKKCLLLIFMLGFGAGCAEGYSHNDLRMLTAYRAKEVCSCLFVQQQTEDYCRAYTVAFPNLATYSVDLEEKVVQAEALLVWTNTARYESPQFGCVLDPIQ
;
A
#
# COMPACT_ATOMS: atom_id res chain seq x y z
N MET A 1 3.19 23.85 21.35
CA MET A 1 3.80 24.15 22.66
C MET A 1 3.39 23.11 23.69
N LYS A 2 4.29 22.13 23.90
CA LYS A 2 4.64 21.47 25.16
C LYS A 2 3.59 21.53 26.30
N LYS A 3 2.72 20.52 26.39
CA LYS A 3 2.09 20.10 27.66
C LYS A 3 2.48 18.65 27.95
N CYS A 4 3.78 18.44 28.17
CA CYS A 4 4.36 17.24 28.79
C CYS A 4 4.71 17.51 30.26
N LEU A 5 4.23 18.61 30.83
CA LEU A 5 4.69 19.03 32.16
C LEU A 5 3.74 18.53 33.25
N LEU A 6 4.35 17.75 34.15
CA LEU A 6 3.90 17.37 35.48
C LEU A 6 2.82 16.30 35.54
N LEU A 7 3.25 15.05 35.35
CA LEU A 7 2.95 13.93 36.26
C LEU A 7 4.03 12.84 36.11
N ILE A 8 5.29 13.28 36.06
CA ILE A 8 6.49 12.45 36.18
C ILE A 8 6.70 12.22 37.68
N PHE A 9 6.17 11.14 38.26
CA PHE A 9 6.90 10.49 39.35
C PHE A 9 6.52 9.05 39.72
N MET A 10 5.39 8.46 39.31
CA MET A 10 4.96 7.18 39.93
C MET A 10 4.35 6.11 39.02
N LEU A 11 4.58 6.15 37.70
CA LEU A 11 4.22 5.04 36.82
C LEU A 11 5.31 4.87 35.77
N GLY A 12 6.39 4.18 36.17
CA GLY A 12 7.37 3.66 35.25
C GLY A 12 6.74 2.59 34.37
N PHE A 13 6.18 3.00 33.23
CA PHE A 13 6.03 2.15 32.07
C PHE A 13 5.99 3.06 30.85
N GLY A 14 6.97 2.88 29.95
CA GLY A 14 7.26 3.80 28.88
C GLY A 14 6.07 4.07 27.98
N ALA A 15 5.42 5.21 28.17
CA ALA A 15 4.66 5.86 27.11
C ALA A 15 5.65 6.61 26.23
N GLY A 16 6.49 5.86 25.49
CA GLY A 16 6.99 6.39 24.24
C GLY A 16 5.76 6.69 23.39
N CYS A 17 5.69 7.89 22.79
CA CYS A 17 4.71 8.19 21.77
C CYS A 17 4.99 7.27 20.58
N ALA A 18 4.52 6.04 20.65
CA ALA A 18 4.49 5.13 19.53
C ALA A 18 3.41 5.67 18.60
N GLU A 19 3.81 6.40 17.56
CA GLU A 19 3.01 6.49 16.34
C GLU A 19 2.73 5.04 15.92
N GLY A 20 1.52 4.57 16.24
CA GLY A 20 1.16 3.17 16.14
C GLY A 20 1.32 2.68 14.71
N TYR A 21 1.88 1.48 14.55
CA TYR A 21 1.92 0.76 13.28
C TYR A 21 0.48 0.46 12.83
N SER A 22 -0.08 1.30 11.96
CA SER A 22 -1.47 1.22 11.46
C SER A 22 -1.64 0.32 10.22
N HIS A 23 -0.59 -0.43 9.85
CA HIS A 23 -0.59 -1.29 8.67
C HIS A 23 -1.12 -2.68 9.02
N ASN A 24 -2.43 -2.90 8.84
CA ASN A 24 -3.01 -4.24 8.88
C ASN A 24 -2.68 -5.03 7.60
N ASP A 25 -2.79 -6.36 7.69
CA ASP A 25 -2.42 -7.27 6.59
C ASP A 25 -3.18 -6.98 5.29
N LEU A 26 -4.45 -6.58 5.36
CA LEU A 26 -5.27 -6.31 4.18
C LEU A 26 -4.83 -5.04 3.46
N ARG A 27 -4.47 -3.99 4.21
CA ARG A 27 -3.87 -2.75 3.69
C ARG A 27 -2.50 -3.01 3.07
N MET A 28 -1.70 -3.90 3.66
CA MET A 28 -0.44 -4.31 3.05
C MET A 28 -0.67 -5.13 1.77
N LEU A 29 -1.65 -6.03 1.78
CA LEU A 29 -2.01 -6.88 0.65
C LEU A 29 -2.47 -6.03 -0.55
N THR A 30 -3.33 -5.04 -0.34
CA THR A 30 -3.81 -4.14 -1.40
C THR A 30 -2.69 -3.22 -1.90
N ALA A 31 -1.86 -2.66 -1.01
CA ALA A 31 -0.71 -1.85 -1.42
C ALA A 31 0.30 -2.67 -2.25
N TYR A 32 0.62 -3.88 -1.82
CA TYR A 32 1.46 -4.82 -2.57
C TYR A 32 0.84 -5.10 -3.96
N ARG A 33 -0.43 -5.50 -3.99
CA ARG A 33 -1.10 -5.89 -5.24
C ARG A 33 -1.16 -4.74 -6.23
N ALA A 34 -1.50 -3.53 -5.80
CA ALA A 34 -1.53 -2.35 -6.67
C ALA A 34 -0.14 -2.05 -7.26
N LYS A 35 0.90 -2.01 -6.41
CA LYS A 35 2.25 -1.65 -6.84
C LYS A 35 2.90 -2.69 -7.75
N GLU A 36 2.76 -3.97 -7.44
CA GLU A 36 3.37 -5.05 -8.22
C GLU A 36 2.68 -5.22 -9.58
N VAL A 37 1.35 -5.12 -9.65
CA VAL A 37 0.64 -5.16 -10.94
C VAL A 37 1.03 -3.96 -11.80
N CYS A 38 1.07 -2.75 -11.22
CA CYS A 38 1.51 -1.54 -11.93
C CYS A 38 2.93 -1.72 -12.49
N SER A 39 3.86 -2.18 -11.66
CA SER A 39 5.26 -2.35 -12.06
C SER A 39 5.40 -3.43 -13.14
N CYS A 40 4.69 -4.55 -12.99
CA CYS A 40 4.70 -5.62 -13.98
C CYS A 40 4.18 -5.14 -15.35
N LEU A 41 3.08 -4.38 -15.37
CA LEU A 41 2.48 -3.86 -16.60
C LEU A 41 3.31 -2.74 -17.23
N PHE A 42 3.63 -1.69 -16.47
CA PHE A 42 4.13 -0.44 -17.06
C PHE A 42 5.66 -0.30 -17.03
N VAL A 43 6.33 -0.93 -16.06
CA VAL A 43 7.80 -0.92 -15.97
C VAL A 43 8.38 -2.13 -16.72
N GLN A 44 7.87 -3.32 -16.44
CA GLN A 44 8.37 -4.56 -17.04
C GLN A 44 7.73 -4.87 -18.39
N GLN A 45 6.65 -4.16 -18.76
CA GLN A 45 5.96 -4.31 -20.05
C GLN A 45 5.49 -5.75 -20.33
N GLN A 46 5.08 -6.44 -19.26
CA GLN A 46 4.50 -7.78 -19.36
C GLN A 46 3.02 -7.72 -19.74
N THR A 47 2.47 -8.85 -20.17
CA THR A 47 1.04 -8.97 -20.44
C THR A 47 0.22 -8.95 -19.14
N GLU A 48 -1.03 -8.48 -19.21
CA GLU A 48 -1.89 -8.45 -18.02
C GLU A 48 -2.12 -9.84 -17.44
N ASP A 49 -2.25 -10.88 -18.27
CA ASP A 49 -2.42 -12.26 -17.80
C ASP A 49 -1.20 -12.76 -17.03
N TYR A 50 0.01 -12.44 -17.50
CA TYR A 50 1.23 -12.75 -16.77
C TYR A 50 1.26 -12.01 -15.43
N CYS A 51 0.99 -10.71 -15.44
CA CYS A 51 0.97 -9.90 -14.22
C CYS A 51 -0.10 -10.37 -13.24
N ARG A 52 -1.27 -10.80 -13.75
CA ARG A 52 -2.35 -11.35 -12.93
C ARG A 52 -1.86 -12.52 -12.11
N ALA A 53 -1.22 -13.50 -12.77
CA ALA A 53 -0.73 -14.73 -12.17
C ALA A 53 0.50 -14.48 -11.28
N TYR A 54 1.45 -13.65 -11.73
CA TYR A 54 2.71 -13.39 -11.04
C TYR A 54 2.51 -12.69 -9.68
N THR A 55 1.56 -11.76 -9.61
CA THR A 55 1.42 -10.88 -8.43
C THR A 55 0.45 -11.43 -7.39
N VAL A 56 -0.04 -12.68 -7.54
CA VAL A 56 -1.00 -13.26 -6.58
C VAL A 56 -0.29 -13.53 -5.27
N ALA A 57 -0.82 -12.97 -4.18
CA ALA A 57 -0.37 -13.26 -2.83
C ALA A 57 -1.35 -14.20 -2.13
N PHE A 58 -0.86 -14.95 -1.14
CA PHE A 58 -1.70 -15.72 -0.23
C PHE A 58 -1.98 -14.91 1.05
N PRO A 59 -3.24 -14.81 1.51
CA PRO A 59 -4.45 -15.29 0.86
C PRO A 59 -4.82 -14.44 -0.35
N ASN A 60 -5.43 -15.06 -1.37
CA ASN A 60 -5.84 -14.36 -2.60
C ASN A 60 -7.14 -13.57 -2.37
N LEU A 61 -7.04 -12.48 -1.61
CA LEU A 61 -8.16 -11.60 -1.24
C LEU A 61 -8.14 -10.25 -1.96
N ALA A 62 -6.99 -9.84 -2.51
CA ALA A 62 -6.87 -8.56 -3.20
C ALA A 62 -7.18 -8.71 -4.70
N THR A 63 -8.27 -8.11 -5.14
CA THR A 63 -8.60 -7.90 -6.56
C THR A 63 -7.98 -6.59 -7.05
N TYR A 64 -7.95 -6.38 -8.36
CA TYR A 64 -7.44 -5.14 -8.95
C TYR A 64 -8.14 -4.77 -10.25
N SER A 65 -8.10 -3.49 -10.59
CA SER A 65 -8.46 -2.90 -11.87
C SER A 65 -7.29 -2.09 -12.41
N VAL A 66 -7.26 -1.92 -13.74
CA VAL A 66 -6.21 -1.18 -14.44
C VAL A 66 -6.86 -0.13 -15.32
N ASP A 67 -6.42 1.11 -15.16
CA ASP A 67 -6.61 2.19 -16.13
C ASP A 67 -5.35 2.28 -17.00
N LEU A 68 -5.47 1.85 -18.26
CA LEU A 68 -4.35 1.82 -19.20
C LEU A 68 -4.00 3.20 -19.75
N GLU A 69 -4.97 4.13 -19.80
CA GLU A 69 -4.78 5.48 -20.31
C GLU A 69 -3.98 6.30 -19.30
N GLU A 70 -4.45 6.30 -18.04
CA GLU A 70 -3.81 7.02 -16.93
C GLU A 70 -2.63 6.24 -16.31
N LYS A 71 -2.43 4.99 -16.71
CA LYS A 71 -1.44 4.05 -16.15
C LYS A 71 -1.53 3.92 -14.63
N VAL A 72 -2.76 3.70 -14.17
CA VAL A 72 -3.13 3.56 -12.76
C VAL A 72 -3.62 2.15 -12.50
N VAL A 73 -3.23 1.58 -11.37
CA VAL A 73 -3.75 0.32 -10.85
C VAL A 73 -4.37 0.57 -9.49
N GLN A 74 -5.63 0.19 -9.33
CA GLN A 74 -6.30 0.19 -8.04
C GLN A 74 -6.49 -1.26 -7.59
N ALA A 75 -6.09 -1.55 -6.35
CA ALA A 75 -6.34 -2.83 -5.71
C ALA A 75 -7.27 -2.65 -4.52
N GLU A 76 -8.11 -3.65 -4.29
CA GLU A 76 -9.05 -3.66 -3.18
C GLU A 76 -9.12 -5.04 -2.53
N ALA A 77 -9.43 -5.08 -1.24
CA ALA A 77 -9.73 -6.30 -0.52
C ALA A 77 -10.96 -6.04 0.35
N LEU A 78 -11.91 -6.99 0.34
CA LEU A 78 -13.13 -6.95 1.15
C LEU A 78 -13.88 -5.60 1.10
N LEU A 79 -13.82 -4.90 -0.04
CA LEU A 79 -14.49 -3.63 -0.34
C LEU A 79 -14.10 -2.40 0.49
N VAL A 80 -13.36 -2.56 1.60
CA VAL A 80 -13.04 -1.44 2.52
C VAL A 80 -11.56 -1.10 2.56
N TRP A 81 -10.69 -2.00 2.11
CA TRP A 81 -9.27 -1.74 1.97
C TRP A 81 -8.98 -1.48 0.51
N THR A 82 -8.45 -0.30 0.20
CA THR A 82 -8.17 0.12 -1.16
C THR A 82 -6.83 0.82 -1.21
N ASN A 83 -6.02 0.50 -2.22
CA ASN A 83 -4.79 1.22 -2.52
C ASN A 83 -4.60 1.39 -4.02
N THR A 84 -3.97 2.50 -4.37
CA THR A 84 -3.74 2.88 -5.76
C THR A 84 -2.25 3.03 -6.00
N ALA A 85 -1.78 2.53 -7.12
CA ALA A 85 -0.45 2.77 -7.64
C ALA A 85 -0.55 3.41 -9.03
N ARG A 86 0.37 4.32 -9.35
CA ARG A 86 0.44 4.96 -10.67
C ARG A 86 1.85 4.91 -11.22
N TYR A 87 1.96 4.70 -12.52
CA TYR A 87 3.23 4.88 -13.21
C TYR A 87 3.54 6.38 -13.29
N GLU A 88 4.64 6.80 -12.69
CA GLU A 88 5.04 8.21 -12.67
C GLU A 88 5.95 8.54 -13.87
N SER A 89 7.06 7.82 -14.02
CA SER A 89 8.06 8.07 -15.06
C SER A 89 9.00 6.88 -15.23
N PRO A 90 9.85 6.84 -16.27
CA PRO A 90 10.87 5.81 -16.39
C PRO A 90 11.88 5.80 -15.23
N GLN A 91 12.10 6.95 -14.58
CA GLN A 91 13.05 7.08 -13.48
C GLN A 91 12.47 6.59 -12.14
N PHE A 92 11.18 6.84 -11.90
CA PHE A 92 10.51 6.49 -10.63
C PHE A 92 9.72 5.18 -10.71
N GLY A 93 9.29 4.77 -11.91
CA GLY A 93 8.45 3.61 -12.13
C GLY A 93 7.06 3.80 -11.53
N CYS A 94 6.56 2.76 -10.86
CA CYS A 94 5.27 2.80 -10.19
C CYS A 94 5.39 3.20 -8.73
N VAL A 95 4.65 4.25 -8.35
CA VAL A 95 4.57 4.78 -6.99
C VAL A 95 3.19 4.49 -6.40
N LEU A 96 3.15 4.30 -5.08
CA LEU A 96 1.89 4.18 -4.34
C LEU A 96 1.37 5.57 -4.02
N ASP A 97 0.07 5.79 -4.23
CA ASP A 97 -0.62 6.95 -3.69
C ASP A 97 -0.59 6.86 -2.14
N PRO A 98 -0.66 8.00 -1.41
CA PRO A 98 -0.66 8.00 0.04
C PRO A 98 -1.70 7.04 0.60
N ILE A 99 -1.22 6.08 1.39
CA ILE A 99 -2.04 5.00 1.94
C ILE A 99 -2.99 5.62 2.99
N GLN A 100 -4.30 5.53 2.76
CA GLN A 100 -5.36 6.02 3.66
C GLN A 100 -5.63 5.06 4.79
#